data_AF-A0AA38NW84-F1
#
_entry.id   AF-A0AA38NW84-F1
#
_cell.length_a   1.000
_cell.length_b   1.000
_cell.length_c   1.000
_cell.angle_alpha   90.00
_cell.angle_beta   90.00
_cell.angle_gamma   90.00
#
_symmetry.space_group_name_H-M   'P 1'
#
loop_
_entity.id
_entity.type
_entity.pdbx_description
1 polymer ?
#
loop_
_entity_poly.entity_id
_entity_poly.type
_entity_poly.pdbx_seq_one_letter_code
_entity_poly.pdbx_strand_id
1 'polypeptide(L)'
;MTDNSTTSFSKLDDLNYTSWAIMMEAELIRKDLWTNVVEEIKIEVDVQKAKRKAEKMAQARAEMILRVEPGQLSHMTLKDPLEIWEKLRNVHRG
;
A
#
# COMPACT_ATOMS: atom_id res chain seq x y z
N MET A 1 -24.09 -15.50 6.97
CA MET A 1 -23.16 -14.84 7.91
C MET A 1 -21.79 -14.83 7.23
N THR A 2 -21.45 -13.75 6.53
CA THR A 2 -20.08 -13.54 6.05
C THR A 2 -19.36 -12.76 7.13
N ASP A 3 -18.43 -13.42 7.80
CA ASP A 3 -17.47 -12.82 8.71
C ASP A 3 -16.70 -11.73 7.95
N ASN A 4 -17.20 -10.50 8.05
CA ASN A 4 -16.48 -9.31 7.66
C ASN A 4 -15.52 -8.97 8.81
N SER A 5 -14.62 -9.91 9.12
CA SER A 5 -13.52 -9.67 10.04
C SER A 5 -12.58 -8.70 9.32
N THR A 6 -12.90 -7.41 9.39
CA THR A 6 -11.95 -6.35 9.08
C THR A 6 -10.78 -6.61 10.01
N THR A 7 -9.70 -7.20 9.49
CA THR A 7 -8.42 -7.34 10.16
C THR A 7 -7.88 -5.93 10.39
N SER A 8 -8.41 -5.30 11.44
CA SER A 8 -8.05 -3.96 11.88
C SER A 8 -6.79 -4.10 12.73
N PHE A 9 -5.64 -4.07 12.07
CA PHE A 9 -4.36 -3.83 12.73
C PHE A 9 -4.17 -2.33 12.96
N SER A 10 -3.35 -1.97 13.94
CA SER A 10 -3.05 -0.58 14.29
C SER A 10 -2.57 0.19 13.07
N LYS A 11 -3.02 1.44 12.94
CA LYS A 11 -2.53 2.34 11.90
C LYS A 11 -1.05 2.66 12.12
N LEU A 12 -0.35 3.02 11.04
CA LEU A 12 1.06 3.40 11.12
C LEU A 12 1.25 4.64 12.00
N ASP A 13 2.12 4.50 12.99
CA ASP A 13 2.67 5.57 13.81
C ASP A 13 4.21 5.52 13.79
N ASP A 14 4.87 6.36 14.59
CA ASP A 14 6.34 6.47 14.65
C ASP A 14 7.05 5.28 15.33
N LEU A 15 6.30 4.35 15.92
CA LEU A 15 6.84 3.28 16.77
C LEU A 15 6.54 1.88 16.22
N ASN A 16 5.55 1.76 15.34
CA ASN A 16 4.98 0.46 14.97
C ASN A 16 5.28 0.01 13.54
N TYR A 17 6.14 0.71 12.81
CA TYR A 17 6.41 0.46 11.39
C TYR A 17 6.67 -1.01 11.05
N THR A 18 7.48 -1.72 11.84
CA THR A 18 7.80 -3.13 11.57
C THR A 18 6.55 -4.02 11.59
N SER A 19 5.73 -3.91 12.63
CA SER A 19 4.48 -4.68 12.75
C SER A 19 3.45 -4.23 11.72
N TRP A 20 3.36 -2.91 11.48
CA TRP A 20 2.48 -2.35 10.47
C TRP A 20 2.82 -2.84 9.07
N ALA A 21 4.11 -2.87 8.70
CA ALA A 21 4.57 -3.31 7.39
C ALA A 21 4.19 -4.77 7.11
N ILE A 22 4.40 -5.67 8.09
CA ILE A 22 4.00 -7.08 7.97
C ILE A 22 2.49 -7.21 7.73
N MET A 23 1.69 -6.48 8.50
CA MET A 23 0.23 -6.57 8.41
C MET A 23 -0.32 -5.91 7.14
N MET A 24 0.28 -4.79 6.72
CA MET A 24 -0.09 -4.07 5.51
C MET A 24 0.26 -4.88 4.26
N GLU A 25 1.42 -5.54 4.23
CA GLU A 25 1.80 -6.47 3.17
C GLU A 25 0.77 -7.59 3.06
N ALA A 26 0.43 -8.24 4.17
CA ALA A 26 -0.59 -9.30 4.19
C ALA A 26 -1.96 -8.81 3.68
N GLU A 27 -2.38 -7.60 4.06
CA GLU A 27 -3.63 -7.00 3.61
C GLU A 27 -3.63 -6.69 2.10
N LEU A 28 -2.52 -6.18 1.57
CA LEU A 28 -2.37 -5.92 0.13
C LEU A 28 -2.32 -7.22 -0.68
N ILE A 29 -1.69 -8.28 -0.17
CA ILE A 29 -1.70 -9.61 -0.79
C ILE A 29 -3.12 -10.17 -0.82
N ARG A 30 -3.85 -10.09 0.31
CA ARG A 30 -5.24 -10.55 0.42
C ARG A 30 -6.18 -9.86 -0.58
N LYS A 31 -5.89 -8.61 -0.94
CA LYS A 31 -6.65 -7.83 -1.92
C LYS A 31 -6.12 -7.92 -3.36
N ASP A 32 -5.09 -8.73 -3.62
CA ASP A 32 -4.42 -8.84 -4.93
C ASP A 32 -3.88 -7.48 -5.45
N LEU A 33 -3.35 -6.69 -4.51
CA LEU A 33 -2.79 -5.35 -4.74
C LEU A 33 -1.26 -5.35 -4.65
N TRP A 34 -0.66 -6.28 -3.91
CA TRP A 34 0.79 -6.33 -3.63
C TRP A 34 1.68 -6.43 -4.88
N THR A 35 1.26 -7.19 -5.89
CA THR A 35 2.01 -7.36 -7.15
C THR A 35 2.29 -6.03 -7.86
N ASN A 36 1.45 -5.01 -7.66
CA ASN A 36 1.64 -3.68 -8.23
C ASN A 36 2.53 -2.77 -7.37
N VAL A 37 2.86 -3.19 -6.15
CA VAL A 37 3.82 -2.52 -5.28
C VAL A 37 5.23 -3.01 -5.58
N VAL A 38 5.42 -4.27 -6.00
CA VAL A 38 6.77 -4.86 -6.13
C VAL A 38 7.34 -4.84 -7.56
N GLU A 39 6.50 -4.80 -8.60
CA GLU A 39 6.99 -4.90 -9.99
C GLU A 39 6.83 -3.61 -10.84
N GLU A 40 7.98 -3.09 -11.29
CA GLU A 40 8.12 -2.17 -12.43
C GLU A 40 7.90 -2.93 -13.76
N ILE A 41 6.66 -3.38 -14.03
CA ILE A 41 6.38 -4.06 -15.31
C ILE A 41 6.40 -3.03 -16.45
N LYS A 42 7.39 -3.15 -17.35
CA LYS A 42 7.41 -2.54 -18.69
C LYS A 42 6.27 -3.14 -19.51
N ILE A 43 5.12 -2.46 -19.59
CA ILE A 43 3.98 -2.94 -20.36
C ILE A 43 4.14 -2.47 -21.82
N GLU A 44 4.48 -3.42 -22.69
CA GLU A 44 4.20 -3.29 -24.12
C GLU A 44 2.67 -3.33 -24.33
N VAL A 45 2.12 -2.14 -24.56
CA VAL A 45 0.91 -1.79 -25.35
C VAL A 45 -0.30 -2.75 -25.26
N ASP A 46 -1.02 -2.68 -24.13
CA ASP A 46 -2.46 -2.97 -24.08
C ASP A 46 -3.12 -1.95 -23.14
N VAL A 47 -3.87 -1.01 -23.72
CA VAL A 47 -4.52 0.10 -23.01
C VAL A 47 -5.42 -0.41 -21.87
N GLN A 48 -6.06 -1.57 -22.05
CA GLN A 48 -6.94 -2.14 -21.05
C GLN A 48 -6.14 -2.71 -19.86
N LYS A 49 -4.98 -3.31 -20.12
CA LYS A 49 -4.06 -3.75 -19.06
C LYS A 49 -3.46 -2.57 -18.30
N ALA A 50 -3.09 -1.50 -19.00
CA ALA A 50 -2.57 -0.28 -18.38
C ALA A 50 -3.61 0.38 -17.47
N LYS A 51 -4.88 0.47 -17.91
CA LYS A 51 -5.97 1.01 -17.10
C LYS A 51 -6.22 0.18 -15.84
N ARG A 52 -6.31 -1.15 -15.97
CA ARG A 52 -6.49 -2.06 -14.82
C ARG A 52 -5.32 -1.95 -13.83
N LYS A 53 -4.08 -1.81 -14.31
CA LYS A 53 -2.91 -1.58 -13.44
C LYS A 53 -3.01 -0.25 -12.71
N ALA A 54 -3.37 0.84 -13.40
CA ALA A 54 -3.57 2.14 -12.77
C ALA A 54 -4.65 2.11 -11.69
N GLU A 55 -5.77 1.41 -11.93
CA GLU A 55 -6.83 1.20 -10.94
C GLU A 55 -6.30 0.44 -9.72
N LYS A 56 -5.54 -0.64 -9.91
CA LYS A 56 -4.94 -1.41 -8.80
C LYS A 56 -3.90 -0.60 -8.02
N MET A 57 -3.06 0.21 -8.68
CA MET A 57 -2.12 1.11 -7.99
C MET A 57 -2.86 2.15 -7.16
N ALA A 58 -3.94 2.74 -7.69
CA ALA A 58 -4.77 3.67 -6.96
C ALA A 58 -5.45 3.02 -5.74
N GLN A 59 -5.90 1.77 -5.87
CA GLN A 59 -6.47 0.98 -4.76
C GLN A 59 -5.43 0.68 -3.68
N ALA A 60 -4.23 0.24 -4.06
CA ALA A 60 -3.12 -0.02 -3.13
C ALA A 60 -2.78 1.25 -2.34
N ARG A 61 -2.63 2.39 -3.04
CA ARG A 61 -2.40 3.69 -2.42
C ARG A 61 -3.53 4.08 -1.46
N ALA A 62 -4.79 3.90 -1.86
CA ALA A 62 -5.93 4.22 -1.01
C ALA A 62 -5.93 3.37 0.27
N GLU A 63 -5.65 2.07 0.16
CA GLU A 63 -5.56 1.20 1.33
C GLU A 63 -4.42 1.64 2.27
N MET A 64 -3.24 1.95 1.72
CA MET A 64 -2.12 2.46 2.53
C MET A 64 -2.51 3.72 3.29
N ILE A 65 -3.15 4.70 2.63
CA ILE A 65 -3.61 5.95 3.26
C ILE A 65 -4.60 5.69 4.38
N LEU A 66 -5.53 4.76 4.20
CA LEU A 66 -6.51 4.41 5.24
C LEU A 66 -5.88 3.73 6.46
N ARG A 67 -4.66 3.22 6.31
CA ARG A 67 -3.91 2.48 7.33
C ARG A 67 -2.80 3.29 7.97
N VAL A 68 -2.73 4.61 7.77
CA VAL A 68 -1.78 5.48 8.49
C VAL A 68 -2.49 6.48 9.41
N GLU A 69 -1.82 6.89 10.49
CA GLU A 69 -2.29 7.99 11.33
C GLU A 69 -2.15 9.35 10.61
N PRO A 70 -2.95 10.38 10.97
CA PRO A 70 -2.88 11.70 10.33
C PRO A 70 -1.47 12.31 10.28
N GLY A 71 -0.63 12.05 11.29
CA GLY A 71 0.75 12.53 11.33
C GLY A 71 1.65 11.99 10.20
N GLN A 72 1.32 10.81 9.66
CA GLN A 72 2.06 10.15 8.60
C GLN A 72 1.57 10.53 7.19
N LEU A 73 0.47 11.29 7.06
CA LEU A 73 -0.11 11.65 5.76
C LEU A 73 0.83 12.46 4.88
N SER A 74 1.77 13.20 5.48
CA SER A 74 2.82 13.95 4.76
C SER A 74 3.74 13.02 3.93
N HIS A 75 3.80 11.73 4.27
CA HIS A 75 4.56 10.72 3.54
C HIS A 75 3.75 10.03 2.41
N MET A 76 2.43 10.25 2.34
CA MET A 76 1.51 9.61 1.36
C MET A 76 1.27 10.43 0.08
N THR A 77 2.10 11.44 -0.20
CA THR A 77 1.88 12.40 -1.28
C THR A 77 2.20 11.86 -2.67
N LEU A 78 2.99 10.79 -2.75
CA LEU A 78 3.37 10.16 -4.02
C LEU A 78 2.19 9.38 -4.61
N LYS A 79 2.27 9.10 -5.91
CA LYS A 79 1.23 8.34 -6.63
C LYS A 79 1.52 6.85 -6.67
N ASP A 80 2.79 6.49 -6.72
CA ASP A 80 3.24 5.11 -6.76
C ASP A 80 3.26 4.52 -5.34
N PRO A 81 2.46 3.47 -5.07
CA PRO A 81 2.48 2.75 -3.79
C PRO A 81 3.87 2.27 -3.37
N LEU A 82 4.74 1.88 -4.30
CA LEU A 82 6.10 1.43 -4.02
C LEU A 82 6.95 2.57 -3.47
N GLU A 83 6.90 3.73 -4.13
CA GLU A 83 7.65 4.90 -3.65
C GLU A 83 7.17 5.35 -2.28
N ILE A 84 5.85 5.28 -2.01
CA ILE A 84 5.29 5.54 -0.68
C ILE A 84 5.85 4.52 0.33
N TRP A 85 5.86 3.23 -0.02
CA TRP A 85 6.35 2.17 0.85
C TRP A 85 7.83 2.34 1.21
N GLU A 86 8.69 2.60 0.22
CA GLU A 86 10.11 2.85 0.45
C GLU A 86 10.35 4.13 1.22
N LYS A 87 9.56 5.20 0.98
CA LYS A 87 9.63 6.43 1.76
C LYS A 87 9.31 6.17 3.23
N LEU A 88 8.24 5.44 3.52
CA LEU A 88 7.91 5.04 4.89
C LEU A 88 9.01 4.20 5.52
N ARG A 89 9.55 3.22 4.77
CA ARG A 89 10.67 2.41 5.23
C ARG A 89 11.86 3.25 5.64
N ASN A 90 12.23 4.23 4.83
CA ASN A 90 13.38 5.09 5.08
C ASN A 90 13.17 6.03 6.27
N VAL A 91 11.94 6.54 6.47
CA VAL A 91 11.63 7.40 7.62
C VAL A 91 11.69 6.62 8.94
N HIS A 92 11.22 5.37 8.96
CA HIS A 92 11.06 4.58 10.19
C HIS A 92 12.21 3.62 10.50
N ARG A 93 13.11 3.34 9.55
CA ARG A 93 14.31 2.48 9.74
C ARG A 93 15.63 3.26 9.78
N GLY A 94 15.57 4.60 9.81
CA GLY A 94 16.74 5.46 9.92
C GLY A 94 17.60 5.17 11.14
#